data_AF-A0A1V6DXF3-F1
#
_entry.id   AF-A0A1V6DXF3-F1
#
_cell.length_a   1.000
_cell.length_b   1.000
_cell.length_c   1.000
_cell.angle_alpha   90.00
_cell.angle_beta   90.00
_cell.angle_gamma   90.00
#
_symmetry.space_group_name_H-M   'P 1'
#
loop_
_entity.id
_entity.type
_entity.pdbx_description
1 polymer ?
#
loop_
_entity_poly.entity_id
_entity_poly.type
_entity_poly.pdbx_seq_one_letter_code
_entity_poly.pdbx_strand_id
1 'polypeptide(L)'
;MVVKPLSSEPKEELTTKNTVLIQPSDHFQPEIEPTPVLRDLTLEKSNSQVMSPQPPAAPAEKEVEANKFAPAPKSRLWSKLFKAQEKKAEMPLKKISVSSDHLAEAVRAAAQAAPASVRPAASIETKTKMEDVRARPKVMGPLEELRYLDLVNFRRLGDSPQAITDKIVMKIKLLEKDGYDRMVEGVQSWRQSPVNRIYVRLAQEAVAQGITLRDAVAARQAANKETLSMEEIEAIVAMNSRLMF
;
A
#
# COMPACT_ATOMS: atom_id res chain seq x y z
N MET A 1 -9.03 -55.44 46.35
CA MET A 1 -9.67 -56.16 45.22
C MET A 1 -9.62 -55.25 44.01
N VAL A 2 -9.37 -55.64 42.76
CA VAL A 2 -8.91 -56.85 42.10
C VAL A 2 -8.70 -56.38 40.63
N VAL A 3 -7.51 -56.64 40.08
CA VAL A 3 -7.13 -56.87 38.67
C VAL A 3 -7.52 -55.90 37.53
N LYS A 4 -6.48 -55.49 36.79
CA LYS A 4 -6.47 -55.23 35.33
C LYS A 4 -6.76 -56.54 34.58
N PRO A 5 -7.40 -56.51 33.40
CA PRO A 5 -6.69 -56.89 32.17
C PRO A 5 -7.12 -56.04 30.95
N LEU A 6 -6.24 -55.65 30.02
CA LEU A 6 -5.56 -56.40 28.94
C LEU A 6 -6.45 -56.64 27.70
N SER A 7 -6.09 -55.91 26.62
CA SER A 7 -6.02 -56.32 25.21
C SER A 7 -7.28 -56.78 24.45
N SER A 8 -7.59 -56.06 23.36
CA SER A 8 -7.95 -56.66 22.07
C SER A 8 -8.05 -55.62 20.95
N GLU A 9 -7.12 -55.67 19.99
CA GLU A 9 -7.46 -55.37 18.59
C GLU A 9 -8.33 -56.52 18.05
N PRO A 10 -9.14 -56.26 17.00
CA PRO A 10 -8.79 -56.94 15.75
C PRO A 10 -8.95 -56.11 14.47
N LYS A 11 -8.29 -56.68 13.46
CA LYS A 11 -8.15 -56.37 12.03
C LYS A 11 -9.46 -56.33 11.24
N GLU A 12 -9.39 -55.65 10.08
CA GLU A 12 -9.87 -56.02 8.72
C GLU A 12 -10.40 -54.75 8.01
N GLU A 13 -9.67 -54.16 7.07
CA GLU A 13 -9.52 -54.55 5.66
C GLU A 13 -10.78 -54.22 4.83
N LEU A 14 -10.67 -53.24 3.93
CA LEU A 14 -11.27 -53.25 2.59
C LEU A 14 -10.67 -52.13 1.72
N THR A 15 -9.70 -52.57 0.94
CA THR A 15 -9.19 -52.07 -0.34
C THR A 15 -10.21 -51.34 -1.23
N THR A 16 -9.81 -50.21 -1.82
CA THR A 16 -9.94 -49.99 -3.29
C THR A 16 -8.97 -48.91 -3.81
N LYS A 17 -7.81 -49.40 -4.28
CA LYS A 17 -7.14 -49.11 -5.56
C LYS A 17 -7.26 -47.69 -6.13
N ASN A 18 -6.14 -46.95 -6.18
CA ASN A 18 -5.69 -46.40 -7.46
C ASN A 18 -4.16 -46.27 -7.50
N THR A 19 -3.56 -47.15 -8.30
CA THR A 19 -2.13 -47.25 -8.59
C THR A 19 -1.80 -46.31 -9.76
N VAL A 20 -0.85 -45.39 -9.56
CA VAL A 20 -0.09 -44.80 -10.67
C VAL A 20 1.38 -45.11 -10.44
N LEU A 21 1.88 -45.97 -11.33
CA LEU A 21 3.23 -46.47 -11.45
C LEU A 21 4.13 -45.37 -12.01
N ILE A 22 5.17 -44.96 -11.27
CA ILE A 22 6.29 -44.20 -11.83
C ILE A 22 7.51 -45.11 -11.75
N GLN A 23 7.99 -45.55 -12.91
CA GLN A 23 9.25 -46.28 -13.06
C GLN A 23 10.43 -45.29 -12.96
N PRO A 24 11.56 -45.68 -12.34
CA PRO A 24 12.81 -44.92 -12.49
C PRO A 24 13.47 -45.28 -13.82
N SER A 25 13.70 -44.28 -14.67
CA SER A 25 14.41 -44.44 -15.94
C SER A 25 15.92 -44.47 -15.71
N ASP A 26 16.53 -45.49 -16.29
CA ASP A 26 17.95 -45.77 -16.36
C ASP A 26 18.78 -44.72 -17.11
N HIS A 27 20.01 -44.54 -16.61
CA HIS A 27 21.26 -44.38 -17.34
C HIS A 27 21.29 -43.42 -18.53
N PHE A 28 21.87 -42.22 -18.30
CA PHE A 28 22.54 -41.45 -19.35
C PHE A 28 24.03 -41.35 -19.02
N GLN A 29 24.84 -42.13 -19.74
CA GLN A 29 26.30 -42.00 -19.75
C GLN A 29 26.69 -40.81 -20.65
N PRO A 30 27.64 -39.95 -20.24
CA PRO A 30 28.24 -38.98 -21.15
C PRO A 30 29.25 -39.68 -22.08
N GLU A 31 29.11 -39.41 -23.37
CA GLU A 31 29.97 -39.89 -24.44
C GLU A 31 31.40 -39.36 -24.28
N ILE A 32 32.36 -40.26 -24.51
CA ILE A 32 33.78 -40.10 -24.33
C ILE A 32 34.36 -39.63 -25.67
N GLU A 33 35.03 -38.47 -25.72
CA GLU A 33 36.00 -38.19 -26.77
C GLU A 33 37.43 -38.23 -26.21
N PRO A 34 38.40 -38.81 -26.95
CA PRO A 34 39.74 -39.09 -26.45
C PRO A 34 40.67 -37.86 -26.50
N THR A 35 41.45 -37.71 -25.43
CA THR A 35 42.66 -36.87 -25.33
C THR A 35 43.70 -37.17 -26.43
N PRO A 36 44.51 -36.17 -26.81
CA PRO A 36 45.92 -36.40 -27.09
C PRO A 36 46.82 -35.97 -25.92
N VAL A 37 47.77 -36.86 -25.62
CA VAL A 37 48.76 -36.80 -24.54
C VAL A 37 50.02 -36.02 -24.98
N LEU A 38 50.80 -35.59 -23.98
CA LEU A 38 52.26 -35.41 -23.91
C LEU A 38 52.83 -33.98 -24.09
N ARG A 39 53.41 -33.47 -23.00
CA ARG A 39 54.87 -33.34 -22.83
C ARG A 39 55.26 -33.19 -21.34
N ASP A 40 56.14 -34.09 -20.90
CA ASP A 40 56.90 -34.05 -19.66
C ASP A 40 57.90 -32.87 -19.64
N LEU A 41 58.27 -32.40 -18.43
CA LEU A 41 59.64 -32.51 -17.90
C LEU A 41 59.84 -31.72 -16.58
N THR A 42 60.17 -32.49 -15.54
CA THR A 42 61.20 -32.26 -14.48
C THR A 42 60.97 -31.29 -13.31
N LEU A 43 61.01 -31.91 -12.13
CA LEU A 43 61.39 -31.37 -10.81
C LEU A 43 62.90 -31.05 -10.76
N GLU A 44 63.25 -29.92 -10.14
CA GLU A 44 64.54 -29.72 -9.46
C GLU A 44 64.30 -28.99 -8.13
N LYS A 45 64.74 -29.62 -7.04
CA LYS A 45 64.82 -29.04 -5.68
C LYS A 45 66.25 -28.54 -5.50
N SER A 46 66.44 -27.28 -5.09
CA SER A 46 67.65 -26.91 -4.35
C SER A 46 67.41 -25.74 -3.39
N ASN A 47 68.25 -25.71 -2.36
CA ASN A 47 68.09 -25.18 -1.02
C ASN A 47 68.97 -23.91 -0.82
N SER A 48 68.73 -23.17 0.28
CA SER A 48 69.64 -22.20 0.94
C SER A 48 69.54 -20.74 0.44
N GLN A 49 69.53 -19.64 1.23
CA GLN A 49 69.58 -19.37 2.69
C GLN A 49 69.53 -17.83 2.92
N VAL A 50 69.24 -17.44 4.18
CA VAL A 50 69.58 -16.17 4.90
C VAL A 50 68.70 -14.91 4.72
N MET A 51 68.00 -14.54 5.82
CA MET A 51 68.20 -13.32 6.66
C MET A 51 66.87 -12.75 7.19
N SER A 52 66.68 -12.78 8.51
CA SER A 52 65.61 -12.08 9.25
C SER A 52 65.88 -10.56 9.31
N PRO A 53 64.87 -9.71 9.60
CA PRO A 53 64.55 -9.41 11.01
C PRO A 53 63.05 -9.17 11.35
N GLN A 54 62.73 -9.58 12.59
CA GLN A 54 61.90 -8.98 13.65
C GLN A 54 60.66 -8.09 13.33
N PRO A 55 59.51 -8.34 14.00
CA PRO A 55 58.32 -7.50 13.92
C PRO A 55 58.38 -6.32 14.92
N PRO A 56 57.93 -5.10 14.56
CA PRO A 56 57.76 -4.05 15.54
C PRO A 56 56.42 -4.18 16.28
N ALA A 57 56.54 -4.14 17.60
CA ALA A 57 55.47 -4.12 18.59
C ALA A 57 54.75 -2.75 18.67
N ALA A 58 53.63 -2.77 19.40
CA ALA A 58 52.68 -1.70 19.70
C ALA A 58 53.28 -0.39 20.26
N PRO A 59 52.44 0.67 20.39
CA PRO A 59 51.93 0.95 21.74
C PRO A 59 50.44 1.34 21.84
N ALA A 60 49.81 0.75 22.85
CA ALA A 60 48.94 1.32 23.88
C ALA A 60 47.72 2.21 23.53
N GLU A 61 46.55 1.60 23.72
CA GLU A 61 45.46 1.99 24.65
C GLU A 61 44.78 3.36 24.52
N LYS A 62 43.49 3.32 24.12
CA LYS A 62 42.39 3.96 24.85
C LYS A 62 41.04 3.27 24.57
N GLU A 63 40.62 2.55 25.60
CA GLU A 63 39.25 2.24 26.06
C GLU A 63 38.15 3.20 25.58
N VAL A 64 37.08 2.70 24.93
CA VAL A 64 35.63 3.06 25.05
C VAL A 64 34.82 1.99 24.26
N GLU A 65 34.25 0.97 24.91
CA GLU A 65 32.85 0.88 25.35
C GLU A 65 31.81 0.55 24.25
N ALA A 66 31.07 -0.53 24.49
CA ALA A 66 29.96 -1.00 23.67
C ALA A 66 28.89 0.08 23.50
N ASN A 67 28.49 0.37 22.25
CA ASN A 67 27.28 1.15 22.02
C ASN A 67 26.45 0.62 20.85
N LYS A 68 25.37 -0.07 21.27
CA LYS A 68 24.01 -0.08 20.73
C LYS A 68 23.84 0.72 19.43
N PHE A 69 23.43 0.02 18.37
CA PHE A 69 22.80 0.62 17.20
C PHE A 69 21.69 1.58 17.66
N ALA A 70 21.94 2.88 17.53
CA ALA A 70 20.97 3.93 17.77
C ALA A 70 20.11 4.14 16.51
N PRO A 71 18.80 4.39 16.65
CA PRO A 71 17.89 4.61 15.53
C PRO A 71 18.13 5.97 14.87
N ALA A 72 17.86 6.01 13.55
CA ALA A 72 17.95 7.19 12.70
C ALA A 72 17.29 8.45 13.30
N PRO A 73 17.83 9.65 13.04
CA PRO A 73 17.43 10.88 13.70
C PRO A 73 15.98 11.26 13.38
N LYS A 74 15.14 11.21 14.41
CA LYS A 74 13.74 11.64 14.37
C LYS A 74 13.66 13.16 14.21
N SER A 75 12.81 13.58 13.26
CA SER A 75 11.94 14.76 13.37
C SER A 75 12.60 16.10 13.76
N ARG A 76 13.55 16.60 12.95
CA ARG A 76 14.05 17.99 13.09
C ARG A 76 13.57 18.96 12.00
N LEU A 77 12.78 18.46 11.05
CA LEU A 77 12.22 19.25 9.95
C LEU A 77 10.88 19.92 10.28
N TRP A 78 10.14 19.42 11.29
CA TRP A 78 8.78 19.89 11.58
C TRP A 78 8.69 20.95 12.68
N SER A 79 9.69 21.04 13.56
CA SER A 79 9.75 22.07 14.61
C SER A 79 10.05 23.47 14.07
N LYS A 80 10.47 23.59 12.80
CA LYS A 80 10.78 24.87 12.15
C LYS A 80 9.64 25.42 11.28
N LEU A 81 8.68 24.58 10.87
CA LEU A 81 7.56 25.01 10.02
C LEU A 81 6.28 25.39 10.79
N PHE A 82 6.16 24.99 12.06
CA PHE A 82 4.94 25.21 12.86
C PHE A 82 5.27 25.79 14.23
N LYS A 83 5.84 26.99 14.25
CA LYS A 83 5.81 27.85 15.43
C LYS A 83 4.48 28.59 15.41
N ALA A 84 3.53 28.10 16.20
CA ALA A 84 2.17 28.61 16.29
C ALA A 84 2.13 30.13 16.51
N GLN A 85 1.45 30.83 15.61
CA GLN A 85 0.93 32.19 15.82
C GLN A 85 -0.57 32.05 16.03
N GLU A 86 -0.97 31.99 17.30
CA GLU A 86 -2.36 32.16 17.70
C GLU A 86 -2.75 33.63 17.53
N LYS A 87 -3.53 33.94 16.50
CA LYS A 87 -4.36 35.14 16.47
C LYS A 87 -5.73 34.79 15.92
N LYS A 88 -6.70 34.74 16.82
CA LYS A 88 -8.14 34.71 16.54
C LYS A 88 -8.52 35.90 15.66
N ALA A 89 -9.15 35.62 14.53
CA ALA A 89 -9.97 36.58 13.80
C ALA A 89 -11.39 36.03 13.74
N GLU A 90 -12.23 36.52 14.65
CA GLU A 90 -13.67 36.30 14.62
C GLU A 90 -14.26 37.22 13.54
N MET A 91 -14.95 36.65 12.54
CA MET A 91 -15.74 37.42 11.57
C MET A 91 -17.23 37.13 11.79
N PRO A 92 -18.09 38.15 11.88
CA PRO A 92 -19.52 37.95 12.13
C PRO A 92 -20.26 37.53 10.86
N LEU A 93 -20.98 36.41 10.92
CA LEU A 93 -21.92 35.97 9.88
C LEU A 93 -23.16 36.89 9.85
N LYS A 94 -23.38 37.55 8.71
CA LYS A 94 -24.58 38.34 8.43
C LYS A 94 -25.72 37.39 8.06
N LYS A 95 -26.76 37.30 8.91
CA LYS A 95 -27.97 36.51 8.64
C LYS A 95 -28.80 37.21 7.55
N ILE A 96 -29.10 36.49 6.48
CA ILE A 96 -30.06 36.89 5.46
C ILE A 96 -31.41 36.30 5.87
N SER A 97 -32.34 37.13 6.32
CA SER A 97 -33.73 36.75 6.56
C SER A 97 -34.52 36.96 5.27
N VAL A 98 -34.90 35.86 4.61
CA VAL A 98 -35.88 35.90 3.51
C VAL A 98 -37.22 35.50 4.10
N SER A 99 -38.17 36.43 4.14
CA SER A 99 -39.54 36.22 4.63
C SER A 99 -40.33 35.34 3.67
N SER A 100 -41.04 34.34 4.21
CA SER A 100 -41.72 33.27 3.47
C SER A 100 -43.14 33.61 2.98
N ASP A 101 -43.53 34.87 3.02
CA ASP A 101 -44.96 35.24 2.96
C ASP A 101 -45.53 35.20 1.53
N HIS A 102 -44.68 35.22 0.50
CA HIS A 102 -45.12 35.15 -0.90
C HIS A 102 -45.31 33.73 -1.44
N LEU A 103 -44.92 32.69 -0.70
CA LEU A 103 -45.05 31.30 -1.16
C LEU A 103 -46.46 30.74 -0.92
N ALA A 104 -47.13 31.19 0.16
CA ALA A 104 -48.42 30.67 0.58
C ALA A 104 -49.57 31.07 -0.39
N GLU A 105 -49.49 32.26 -0.97
CA GLU A 105 -50.51 32.76 -1.89
C GLU A 105 -50.42 32.07 -3.26
N ALA A 106 -49.21 31.79 -3.73
CA ALA A 106 -48.98 31.09 -5.00
C ALA A 106 -49.48 29.62 -4.97
N VAL A 107 -49.39 28.95 -3.81
CA VAL A 107 -49.88 27.58 -3.64
C VAL A 107 -51.41 27.52 -3.60
N ARG A 108 -52.08 28.51 -3.01
CA ARG A 108 -53.55 28.60 -3.00
C ARG A 108 -54.14 28.90 -4.37
N ALA A 109 -53.50 29.78 -5.14
CA ALA A 109 -53.92 30.11 -6.50
C ALA A 109 -53.79 28.90 -7.46
N ALA A 110 -52.79 28.05 -7.25
CA ALA A 110 -52.60 26.84 -8.06
C ALA A 110 -53.60 25.70 -7.73
N ALA A 111 -54.22 25.71 -6.54
CA ALA A 111 -55.14 24.66 -6.10
C ALA A 111 -56.57 24.81 -6.63
N GLN A 112 -56.96 25.98 -7.17
CA GLN A 112 -58.35 26.26 -7.57
C GLN A 112 -58.62 26.15 -9.08
N ALA A 113 -57.64 25.76 -9.91
CA ALA A 113 -57.76 25.80 -11.37
C ALA A 113 -57.33 24.51 -12.09
N ALA A 114 -57.91 23.35 -11.73
CA ALA A 114 -57.75 22.14 -12.55
C ALA A 114 -59.05 21.29 -12.60
N PRO A 115 -59.61 20.98 -13.79
CA PRO A 115 -60.70 20.02 -13.93
C PRO A 115 -60.18 18.58 -13.79
N ALA A 116 -60.90 17.76 -13.02
CA ALA A 116 -60.58 16.36 -12.77
C ALA A 116 -60.82 15.50 -14.03
N SER A 117 -59.76 15.16 -14.74
CA SER A 117 -59.77 14.09 -15.74
C SER A 117 -59.62 12.74 -15.06
N VAL A 118 -60.67 11.91 -15.12
CA VAL A 118 -60.68 10.54 -14.60
C VAL A 118 -59.63 9.72 -15.35
N ARG A 119 -58.54 9.34 -14.67
CA ARG A 119 -57.54 8.39 -15.21
C ARG A 119 -58.05 6.96 -14.98
N PRO A 120 -57.99 6.07 -15.98
CA PRO A 120 -58.31 4.65 -15.77
C PRO A 120 -57.32 4.01 -14.79
N ALA A 121 -57.83 3.09 -13.97
CA ALA A 121 -57.06 2.37 -12.96
C ALA A 121 -55.85 1.68 -13.59
N ALA A 122 -54.66 2.01 -13.09
CA ALA A 122 -53.41 1.38 -13.50
C ALA A 122 -53.48 -0.13 -13.23
N SER A 123 -53.23 -0.90 -14.28
CA SER A 123 -52.93 -2.32 -14.21
C SER A 123 -51.84 -2.55 -13.15
N ILE A 124 -52.03 -3.57 -12.32
CA ILE A 124 -51.04 -4.02 -11.33
C ILE A 124 -49.87 -4.62 -12.12
N GLU A 125 -48.97 -3.74 -12.58
CA GLU A 125 -47.69 -4.13 -13.11
C GLU A 125 -46.86 -4.68 -11.95
N THR A 126 -46.57 -5.97 -12.05
CA THR A 126 -45.64 -6.71 -11.21
C THR A 126 -44.31 -5.95 -11.17
N LYS A 127 -44.04 -5.26 -10.07
CA LYS A 127 -42.76 -4.59 -9.80
C LYS A 127 -41.61 -5.54 -10.12
N THR A 128 -40.86 -5.22 -11.16
CA THR A 128 -39.63 -5.93 -11.53
C THR A 128 -38.70 -5.91 -10.33
N LYS A 129 -38.36 -7.09 -9.80
CA LYS A 129 -37.37 -7.24 -8.74
C LYS A 129 -36.04 -6.77 -9.32
N MET A 130 -35.49 -5.69 -8.76
CA MET A 130 -34.20 -5.15 -9.15
C MET A 130 -33.12 -6.09 -8.61
N GLU A 131 -32.41 -6.78 -9.50
CA GLU A 131 -31.26 -7.59 -9.11
C GLU A 131 -30.04 -6.69 -8.90
N ASP A 132 -29.22 -7.03 -7.90
CA ASP A 132 -28.00 -6.28 -7.57
C ASP A 132 -26.95 -6.47 -8.66
N VAL A 133 -26.69 -5.39 -9.42
CA VAL A 133 -25.68 -5.39 -10.48
C VAL A 133 -24.31 -5.17 -9.84
N ARG A 134 -23.56 -6.26 -9.66
CA ARG A 134 -22.16 -6.18 -9.25
C ARG A 134 -21.32 -5.54 -10.37
N ALA A 135 -20.78 -4.35 -10.11
CA ALA A 135 -19.95 -3.64 -11.07
C ALA A 135 -18.75 -4.50 -11.51
N ARG A 136 -18.58 -4.68 -12.82
CA ARG A 136 -17.45 -5.40 -13.37
C ARG A 136 -16.17 -4.54 -13.25
N PRO A 137 -15.02 -5.12 -12.88
CA PRO A 137 -13.76 -4.40 -12.86
C PRO A 137 -13.46 -3.83 -14.26
N LYS A 138 -13.22 -2.51 -14.33
CA LYS A 138 -12.81 -1.85 -15.58
C LYS A 138 -11.30 -1.96 -15.72
N VAL A 139 -10.83 -2.42 -16.88
CA VAL A 139 -9.41 -2.36 -17.23
C VAL A 139 -9.03 -0.89 -17.44
N MET A 140 -8.00 -0.44 -16.72
CA MET A 140 -7.50 0.93 -16.74
C MET A 140 -6.07 0.95 -17.25
N GLY A 141 -5.67 2.05 -17.89
CA GLY A 141 -4.27 2.28 -18.24
C GLY A 141 -3.46 2.74 -17.02
N PRO A 142 -2.13 2.81 -17.12
CA PRO A 142 -1.28 3.18 -15.98
C PRO A 142 -1.58 4.58 -15.41
N LEU A 143 -1.97 5.54 -16.26
CA LEU A 143 -2.36 6.89 -15.83
C LEU A 143 -3.71 6.89 -15.10
N GLU A 144 -4.68 6.16 -15.65
CA GLU A 144 -6.01 6.03 -15.05
C GLU A 144 -5.94 5.30 -13.71
N GLU A 145 -5.15 4.23 -13.61
CA GLU A 145 -4.92 3.53 -12.34
C GLU A 145 -4.37 4.47 -11.27
N LEU A 146 -3.41 5.35 -11.61
CA LEU A 146 -2.90 6.36 -10.69
C LEU A 146 -3.98 7.39 -10.33
N ARG A 147 -4.74 7.87 -11.32
CA ARG A 147 -5.78 8.90 -11.14
C ARG A 147 -6.95 8.44 -10.29
N TYR A 148 -7.34 7.18 -10.39
CA TYR A 148 -8.53 6.65 -9.73
C TYR A 148 -8.17 5.73 -8.56
N LEU A 149 -6.93 5.77 -8.07
CA LEU A 149 -6.51 4.96 -6.93
C LEU A 149 -7.25 5.37 -5.66
N ASP A 150 -8.17 4.51 -5.22
CA ASP A 150 -8.90 4.60 -3.95
C ASP A 150 -8.14 3.89 -2.81
N LEU A 151 -8.62 4.02 -1.57
CA LEU A 151 -7.93 3.43 -0.41
C LEU A 151 -7.94 1.89 -0.43
N VAL A 152 -9.00 1.28 -0.95
CA VAL A 152 -9.11 -0.19 -1.02
C VAL A 152 -8.05 -0.73 -1.97
N ASN A 153 -7.94 -0.17 -3.17
CA ASN A 153 -6.93 -0.59 -4.15
C ASN A 153 -5.53 -0.19 -3.70
N PHE A 154 -5.35 0.97 -3.07
CA PHE A 154 -4.08 1.38 -2.48
C PHE A 154 -3.54 0.34 -1.50
N ARG A 155 -4.36 -0.12 -0.55
CA ARG A 155 -3.98 -1.15 0.43
C ARG A 155 -3.73 -2.52 -0.19
N ARG A 156 -4.33 -2.80 -1.36
CA ARG A 156 -4.10 -4.04 -2.11
C ARG A 156 -2.81 -4.02 -2.92
N LEU A 157 -2.20 -2.85 -3.14
CA LEU A 157 -0.97 -2.79 -3.92
C LEU A 157 0.18 -3.52 -3.23
N GLY A 158 0.24 -3.61 -1.91
CA GLY A 158 1.32 -4.32 -1.23
C GLY A 158 1.07 -4.51 0.26
N ASP A 159 1.94 -5.30 0.89
CA ASP A 159 1.75 -5.74 2.28
C ASP A 159 2.18 -4.70 3.32
N SER A 160 2.94 -3.68 2.91
CA SER A 160 3.38 -2.58 3.77
C SER A 160 3.17 -1.23 3.10
N PRO A 161 2.97 -0.14 3.88
CA PRO A 161 2.83 1.22 3.33
C PRO A 161 3.99 1.63 2.42
N GLN A 162 5.21 1.26 2.79
CA GLN A 162 6.40 1.51 1.99
C GLN A 162 6.33 0.78 0.65
N ALA A 163 6.03 -0.53 0.66
CA ALA A 163 5.93 -1.34 -0.55
C ALA A 163 4.83 -0.84 -1.49
N ILE A 164 3.71 -0.35 -0.94
CA ILE A 164 2.64 0.28 -1.71
C ILE A 164 3.17 1.52 -2.44
N THR A 165 3.81 2.44 -1.71
CA THR A 165 4.36 3.68 -2.31
C THR A 165 5.46 3.40 -3.32
N ASP A 166 6.31 2.41 -3.08
CA ASP A 166 7.37 2.04 -4.03
C ASP A 166 6.79 1.49 -5.35
N LYS A 167 5.65 0.77 -5.30
CA LYS A 167 4.93 0.35 -6.52
C LYS A 167 4.32 1.52 -7.29
N ILE A 168 3.84 2.55 -6.60
CA ILE A 168 3.34 3.78 -7.23
C ILE A 168 4.49 4.50 -7.93
N VAL A 169 5.63 4.68 -7.25
CA VAL A 169 6.85 5.27 -7.84
C VAL A 169 7.33 4.46 -9.02
N MET A 170 7.35 3.13 -8.93
CA MET A 170 7.74 2.25 -10.02
C MET A 170 6.84 2.42 -11.25
N LYS A 171 5.53 2.59 -11.06
CA LYS A 171 4.58 2.85 -12.15
C LYS A 171 4.85 4.19 -12.84
N ILE A 172 5.17 5.23 -12.07
CA ILE A 172 5.56 6.55 -12.60
C ILE A 172 6.88 6.46 -13.37
N LYS A 173 7.88 5.75 -12.83
CA LYS A 173 9.16 5.50 -13.52
C LYS A 173 9.00 4.66 -14.79
N LEU A 174 7.99 3.79 -14.85
CA LEU A 174 7.70 3.05 -16.06
C LEU A 174 7.18 3.99 -17.15
N LEU A 175 6.31 4.94 -16.80
CA LEU A 175 5.84 5.99 -17.71
C LEU A 175 6.97 6.89 -18.20
N GLU A 176 7.98 7.15 -17.36
CA GLU A 176 9.17 7.91 -17.75
C GLU A 176 9.92 7.27 -18.93
N LYS A 177 9.88 5.94 -19.06
CA LYS A 177 10.50 5.25 -20.21
C LYS A 177 9.82 5.59 -21.54
N ASP A 178 8.55 5.98 -21.49
CA ASP A 178 7.78 6.42 -22.67
C ASP A 178 7.98 7.94 -22.94
N GLY A 179 8.66 8.65 -22.05
CA GLY A 179 8.98 10.08 -22.18
C GLY A 179 8.84 10.85 -20.86
N TYR A 180 9.59 11.94 -20.74
CA TYR A 180 9.52 12.81 -19.55
C TYR A 180 8.12 13.39 -19.33
N ASP A 181 7.43 13.81 -20.40
CA ASP A 181 6.06 14.33 -20.31
C ASP A 181 5.09 13.29 -19.71
N ARG A 182 5.29 12.00 -20.05
CA ARG A 182 4.50 10.88 -19.52
C ARG A 182 4.74 10.66 -18.02
N MET A 183 5.98 10.85 -17.55
CA MET A 183 6.28 10.87 -16.13
C MET A 183 5.52 12.00 -15.43
N VAL A 184 5.54 13.22 -15.98
CA VAL A 184 4.82 14.37 -15.43
C VAL A 184 3.31 14.09 -15.38
N GLU A 185 2.72 13.55 -16.44
CA GLU A 185 1.32 13.11 -16.45
C GLU A 185 1.01 12.07 -15.37
N GLY A 186 1.94 11.14 -15.13
CA GLY A 186 1.85 10.15 -14.05
C GLY A 186 1.81 10.79 -12.67
N VAL A 187 2.69 11.76 -12.42
CA VAL A 187 2.73 12.50 -11.16
C VAL A 187 1.46 13.32 -10.96
N GLN A 188 0.97 13.99 -12.01
CA GLN A 188 -0.28 14.74 -11.94
C GLN A 188 -1.48 13.83 -11.69
N SER A 189 -1.50 12.66 -12.33
CA SER A 189 -2.54 11.66 -12.11
C SER A 189 -2.52 11.14 -10.68
N TRP A 190 -1.34 10.83 -10.12
CA TRP A 190 -1.19 10.49 -8.70
C TRP A 190 -1.71 11.60 -7.77
N ARG A 191 -1.33 12.86 -8.04
CA ARG A 191 -1.77 14.01 -7.23
C ARG A 191 -3.30 14.17 -7.23
N GLN A 192 -3.96 13.77 -8.31
CA GLN A 192 -5.42 13.78 -8.46
C GLN A 192 -6.13 12.60 -7.79
N SER A 193 -5.40 11.56 -7.37
CA SER A 193 -5.98 10.34 -6.78
C SER A 193 -6.84 10.61 -5.55
N PRO A 194 -7.93 9.85 -5.34
CA PRO A 194 -8.70 9.89 -4.10
C PRO A 194 -7.84 9.77 -2.85
N VAL A 195 -6.84 8.89 -2.87
CA VAL A 195 -5.89 8.69 -1.76
C VAL A 195 -5.08 9.95 -1.46
N ASN A 196 -4.43 10.55 -2.47
CA ASN A 196 -3.66 11.77 -2.25
C ASN A 196 -4.55 12.94 -1.81
N ARG A 197 -5.78 13.02 -2.31
CA ARG A 197 -6.76 14.03 -1.86
C ARG A 197 -7.13 13.87 -0.39
N ILE A 198 -7.28 12.63 0.10
CA ILE A 198 -7.53 12.37 1.52
C ILE A 198 -6.34 12.85 2.36
N TYR A 199 -5.12 12.52 1.96
CA TYR A 199 -3.89 12.98 2.62
C TYR A 199 -3.81 14.53 2.69
N VAL A 200 -3.99 15.21 1.55
CA VAL A 200 -3.94 16.68 1.49
C VAL A 200 -5.05 17.30 2.35
N ARG A 201 -6.26 16.76 2.30
CA ARG A 201 -7.39 17.26 3.10
C ARG A 201 -7.14 17.07 4.60
N LEU A 202 -6.57 15.94 5.02
CA LEU A 202 -6.17 15.70 6.41
C LEU A 202 -5.15 16.74 6.90
N ALA A 203 -4.14 17.04 6.08
CA ALA A 203 -3.15 18.07 6.39
C ALA A 203 -3.80 19.46 6.51
N GLN A 204 -4.71 19.81 5.59
CA GLN A 204 -5.46 21.06 5.64
C GLN A 204 -6.36 21.16 6.88
N GLU A 205 -7.06 20.09 7.23
CA GLU A 205 -7.91 20.01 8.42
C GLU A 205 -7.10 20.21 9.71
N ALA A 206 -5.94 19.55 9.82
CA ALA A 206 -5.05 19.71 10.97
C ALA A 206 -4.57 21.17 11.13
N VAL A 207 -4.14 21.79 10.02
CA VAL A 207 -3.70 23.19 10.00
C VAL A 207 -4.85 24.14 10.34
N ALA A 208 -6.04 23.93 9.76
CA ALA A 208 -7.20 24.79 10.00
C ALA A 208 -7.71 24.73 11.44
N GLN A 209 -7.61 23.57 12.09
CA GLN A 209 -8.03 23.36 13.48
C GLN A 209 -6.92 23.63 14.49
N GLY A 210 -5.67 23.84 14.04
CA GLY A 210 -4.52 24.00 14.94
C GLY A 210 -4.16 22.75 15.73
N ILE A 211 -4.55 21.56 15.25
CA ILE A 211 -4.29 20.28 15.90
C ILE A 211 -3.17 19.51 15.20
N THR A 212 -2.67 18.45 15.83
CA THR A 212 -1.69 17.59 15.18
C THR A 212 -2.33 16.73 14.10
N LEU A 213 -1.55 16.31 13.11
CA LEU A 213 -2.04 15.41 12.06
C LEU A 213 -2.53 14.08 12.62
N ARG A 214 -1.91 13.59 13.71
CA ARG A 214 -2.37 12.38 14.41
C ARG A 214 -3.75 12.55 15.00
N ASP A 215 -4.04 13.70 15.60
CA ASP A 215 -5.35 14.00 16.17
C ASP A 215 -6.43 14.12 15.09
N ALA A 216 -6.09 14.74 13.95
CA ALA A 216 -7.00 14.83 12.80
C ALA A 216 -7.37 13.44 12.23
N VAL A 217 -6.39 12.53 12.17
CA VAL A 217 -6.63 11.13 11.77
C VAL A 217 -7.51 10.43 12.79
N ALA A 218 -7.22 10.55 14.09
CA ALA A 218 -8.01 9.95 15.16
C ALA A 218 -9.47 10.46 15.13
N ALA A 219 -9.69 11.75 14.90
CA ALA A 219 -11.01 12.34 14.76
C ALA A 219 -11.80 11.78 13.56
N ARG A 220 -11.14 11.56 12.41
CA ARG A 220 -11.79 10.91 11.25
C ARG A 220 -12.12 9.44 11.50
N GLN A 221 -11.22 8.70 12.16
CA GLN A 221 -11.45 7.31 12.52
C GLN A 221 -12.63 7.18 13.48
N ALA A 222 -12.70 8.04 14.51
CA ALA A 222 -13.83 8.10 15.44
C ALA A 222 -15.16 8.45 14.75
N ALA A 223 -15.11 9.25 13.67
CA ALA A 223 -16.27 9.57 12.85
C ALA A 223 -16.62 8.49 11.80
N ASN A 224 -15.95 7.33 11.80
CA ASN A 224 -16.08 6.26 10.79
C ASN A 224 -15.94 6.77 9.34
N LYS A 225 -15.13 7.82 9.15
CA LYS A 225 -14.84 8.34 7.82
C LYS A 225 -13.65 7.60 7.23
N GLU A 226 -13.72 7.35 5.93
CA GLU A 226 -12.60 6.79 5.19
C GLU A 226 -11.35 7.67 5.39
N THR A 227 -10.25 7.04 5.82
CA THR A 227 -9.02 7.74 6.19
C THR A 227 -7.80 6.84 6.07
N LEU A 228 -6.65 7.49 5.94
CA LEU A 228 -5.32 6.87 5.96
C LEU A 228 -4.89 6.61 7.41
N SER A 229 -4.08 5.56 7.60
CA SER A 229 -3.34 5.33 8.85
C SER A 229 -2.14 6.28 8.93
N MET A 230 -1.56 6.43 10.13
CA MET A 230 -0.38 7.27 10.30
C MET A 230 0.82 6.74 9.49
N GLU A 231 1.00 5.43 9.44
CA GLU A 231 2.08 4.79 8.67
C GLU A 231 1.91 5.00 7.17
N GLU A 232 0.67 4.93 6.67
CA GLU A 232 0.33 5.23 5.27
C GLU A 232 0.65 6.69 4.93
N ILE A 233 0.34 7.62 5.83
CA ILE A 233 0.65 9.05 5.67
C ILE A 233 2.16 9.28 5.64
N GLU A 234 2.92 8.68 6.57
CA GLU A 234 4.38 8.83 6.61
C GLU A 234 5.03 8.33 5.33
N ALA A 235 4.58 7.18 4.81
CA ALA A 235 5.04 6.64 3.54
C ALA A 235 4.70 7.57 2.36
N ILE A 236 3.46 8.10 2.30
CA ILE A 236 3.04 9.05 1.26
C ILE A 236 3.88 10.34 1.31
N VAL A 237 4.15 10.88 2.51
CA VAL A 237 5.01 12.06 2.68
C VAL A 237 6.42 11.77 2.15
N ALA A 238 7.00 10.63 2.54
CA ALA A 238 8.33 10.21 2.10
C ALA A 238 8.41 9.92 0.61
N MET A 239 7.30 9.53 -0.03
CA MET A 239 7.20 9.36 -1.48
C MET A 239 7.07 10.71 -2.18
N ASN A 240 6.17 11.58 -1.70
CA ASN A 240 5.88 12.87 -2.33
C ASN A 240 7.11 13.80 -2.37
N SER A 241 8.02 13.71 -1.39
CA SER A 241 9.29 14.44 -1.42
C SER A 241 10.21 14.04 -2.58
N ARG A 242 10.07 12.82 -3.09
CA ARG A 242 10.82 12.30 -4.26
C ARG A 242 10.17 12.67 -5.59
N LEU A 243 8.91 13.14 -5.56
CA LEU A 243 8.10 13.49 -6.74
C LEU A 243 7.96 15.02 -6.93
N MET A 244 8.88 15.81 -6.37
CA MET A 244 8.93 17.25 -6.56
C MET A 244 9.44 17.59 -7.96
N PHE A 245 8.49 17.82 -8.87
CA PHE A 245 8.65 18.46 -10.18
C PHE A 245 7.51 19.46 -10.32
#